data_AF-A0A453PLY3-F1
#
_entry.id   AF-A0A453PLY3-F1
#
_cell.length_a   1.000
_cell.length_b   1.000
_cell.length_c   1.000
_cell.angle_alpha   90.00
_cell.angle_beta   90.00
_cell.angle_gamma   90.00
#
_symmetry.space_group_name_H-M   'P 1'
#
loop_
_entity.id
_entity.type
_entity.pdbx_description
1 polymer ?
#
loop_
_entity_poly.entity_id
_entity_poly.type
_entity_poly.pdbx_seq_one_letter_code
_entity_poly.pdbx_strand_id
1 'polypeptide(L)' 'RGVRHVPGLRRNLISLGVLHDGGMVFRCDRDKKTMRIMEDEVTVMIGARRASHLYKLQGSTIAGG' A
#
# COMPACT_ATOMS: atom_id res chain seq x y z
N ARG A 1 1.54 -14.17 16.44
CA ARG A 1 2.94 -14.56 16.16
C ARG A 1 3.10 -14.65 14.65
N GLY A 2 3.91 -13.80 14.00
CA GLY A 2 4.05 -13.87 12.54
C GLY A 2 4.41 -12.57 11.84
N VAL A 3 5.26 -11.74 12.44
CA VAL A 3 5.80 -10.57 11.74
C VAL A 3 7.31 -10.72 11.72
N ARG A 4 7.87 -10.86 10.52
CA ARG A 4 9.32 -10.96 10.31
C ARG A 4 9.85 -9.56 10.02
N HIS A 5 10.80 -9.09 10.81
CA HIS A 5 11.52 -7.84 10.51
C HIS A 5 12.20 -7.99 9.15
N VAL A 6 12.00 -7.02 8.25
CA VAL A 6 12.67 -6.97 6.94
C VAL A 6 13.75 -5.88 7.02
N PRO A 7 15.03 -6.25 7.22
CA PRO A 7 16.11 -5.28 7.29
C PRO A 7 16.16 -4.46 5.99
N GLY A 8 16.02 -3.13 6.09
CA GLY A 8 16.00 -2.21 4.95
C GLY A 8 14.67 -1.48 4.75
N LEU A 9 13.57 -1.92 5.36
CA LEU A 9 12.31 -1.18 5.37
C LEU A 9 12.28 -0.20 6.54
N ARG A 10 12.57 1.08 6.25
CA ARG A 10 12.22 2.20 7.15
C ARG A 10 10.71 2.19 7.42
N ARG A 11 10.29 2.80 8.54
CA ARG A 11 8.94 2.86 9.18
C ARG A 11 7.72 3.24 8.30
N ASN A 12 7.82 3.16 6.98
CA ASN A 12 6.82 3.55 5.98
C ASN A 12 6.03 2.32 5.45
N LEU A 13 6.02 1.21 6.19
CA LEU A 13 5.19 0.05 5.86
C LEU A 13 3.84 0.22 6.53
N ILE A 14 2.78 0.20 5.71
CA ILE A 14 1.40 0.19 6.18
C ILE A 14 0.81 -1.17 5.76
N SER A 15 0.23 -1.88 6.73
CA SER A 15 -0.48 -3.13 6.44
C SER A 15 -1.82 -2.82 5.77
N LEU A 16 -2.19 -3.60 4.76
CA LEU A 16 -3.52 -3.49 4.14
C LEU A 16 -4.66 -3.74 5.15
N GLY A 17 -4.41 -4.53 6.19
CA GLY A 17 -5.40 -4.74 7.26
C GLY A 17 -5.75 -3.44 7.99
N VAL A 18 -4.74 -2.60 8.28
CA VAL A 18 -4.96 -1.29 8.94
C VAL A 18 -5.79 -0.36 8.06
N LEU A 19 -5.56 -0.38 6.73
CA LEU A 19 -6.34 0.42 5.79
C LEU A 19 -7.78 -0.10 5.67
N HIS A 20 -7.96 -1.43 5.68
CA HIS A 20 -9.27 -2.06 5.65
C HIS A 20 -10.09 -1.75 6.90
N ASP A 21 -9.47 -1.81 8.08
CA ASP A 21 -10.11 -1.43 9.35
C ASP A 21 -10.53 0.06 9.36
N GLY A 22 -9.84 0.90 8.57
CA GLY A 22 -10.20 2.30 8.32
C GLY A 22 -11.24 2.52 7.21
N GLY A 23 -11.85 1.47 6.66
CA GLY A 23 -12.88 1.56 5.63
C GLY A 23 -12.37 1.64 4.18
N MET A 24 -11.06 1.57 3.97
CA MET A 24 -10.49 1.62 2.62
C MET A 24 -10.57 0.26 1.92
N VAL A 25 -10.70 0.30 0.60
CA VAL A 25 -10.74 -0.88 -0.27
C VAL A 25 -9.51 -0.89 -1.16
N PHE A 26 -8.91 -2.07 -1.38
CA PHE A 26 -7.81 -2.23 -2.33
C PHE A 26 -8.20 -3.13 -3.49
N ARG A 27 -7.85 -2.73 -4.71
CA ARG A 27 -8.07 -3.48 -5.95
C ARG A 27 -6.74 -3.65 -6.70
N CYS A 28 -6.44 -4.88 -7.12
CA CYS A 28 -5.28 -5.17 -7.96
C CYS A 28 -5.71 -5.27 -9.43
N ASP A 29 -4.86 -4.77 -10.33
CA ASP A 29 -5.04 -5.03 -11.76
C ASP A 29 -4.87 -6.54 -12.06
N ARG A 30 -5.36 -6.98 -13.23
CA ARG A 30 -5.36 -8.39 -13.64
C ARG A 30 -3.94 -9.00 -13.60
N ASP A 31 -2.92 -8.22 -13.93
CA ASP A 31 -1.51 -8.64 -13.93
C ASP A 31 -0.83 -8.53 -12.53
N LYS A 32 -1.57 -8.01 -11.55
CA LYS A 32 -1.17 -7.75 -10.17
C LYS A 32 0.06 -6.85 -10.05
N LYS A 33 0.44 -6.12 -11.10
CA LYS A 33 1.59 -5.20 -11.08
C LYS A 33 1.27 -3.91 -10.34
N THR A 34 0.00 -3.49 -10.39
CA THR A 34 -0.48 -2.27 -9.75
C THR A 34 -1.61 -2.60 -8.78
N MET A 35 -1.57 -1.95 -7.63
CA MET A 35 -2.65 -1.96 -6.64
C MET A 35 -3.16 -0.53 -6.47
N ARG A 36 -4.47 -0.36 -6.49
CA ARG A 36 -5.13 0.90 -6.10
C ARG A 36 -5.70 0.72 -4.70
N ILE A 37 -5.44 1.70 -3.84
CA ILE A 37 -6.13 1.84 -2.54
C ILE A 37 -7.12 2.98 -2.73
N MET A 38 -8.36 2.73 -2.33
CA MET A 38 -9.49 3.61 -2.57
C MET A 38 -10.23 3.86 -1.27
N GLU A 39 -10.74 5.07 -1.17
CA GLU A 39 -11.75 5.46 -0.20
C GLU A 39 -13.00 5.74 -1.03
N ASP A 40 -14.08 5.00 -0.74
CA ASP A 40 -15.24 4.88 -1.63
C ASP A 40 -14.83 4.46 -3.06
N GLU A 41 -15.16 5.28 -4.07
CA GLU A 41 -14.81 5.06 -5.48
C GLU A 41 -13.61 5.90 -5.94
N VAL A 42 -12.95 6.61 -5.02
CA VAL A 42 -11.81 7.49 -5.33
C VAL A 42 -10.50 6.77 -5.02
N THR A 43 -9.60 6.68 -6.00
CA THR A 43 -8.25 6.17 -5.76
C THR A 43 -7.42 7.22 -5.03
N VAL A 44 -7.06 6.95 -3.78
CA VAL A 44 -6.24 7.82 -2.93
C VAL A 44 -4.76 7.49 -3.02
N MET A 45 -4.42 6.23 -3.33
CA MET A 45 -3.03 5.79 -3.46
C MET A 45 -2.87 4.71 -4.53
N ILE A 46 -1.73 4.71 -5.20
CA ILE A 46 -1.34 3.69 -6.18
C ILE A 46 -0.03 3.06 -5.73
N GLY A 47 0.01 1.73 -5.65
CA GLY A 47 1.19 0.94 -5.34
C GLY A 47 1.68 0.15 -6.53
N ALA A 48 2.98 0.24 -6.84
CA ALA A 48 3.65 -0.61 -7.82
C ALA A 48 4.28 -1.83 -7.12
N ARG A 49 3.97 -3.03 -7.60
CA ARG A 49 4.51 -4.27 -7.04
C ARG A 49 6.03 -4.29 -7.15
N ARG A 50 6.71 -4.64 -6.06
CA ARG A 50 8.16 -4.87 -6.02
C ARG A 50 8.50 -6.35 -5.94
N ALA A 51 7.81 -7.10 -5.08
CA ALA A 51 7.97 -8.53 -4.96
C ALA A 51 6.72 -9.13 -4.32
N SER A 52 6.21 -10.25 -4.84
CA SER A 52 5.09 -11.01 -4.24
C SER A 52 3.93 -10.08 -3.80
N HIS A 53 3.72 -9.88 -2.50
CA HIS A 53 2.66 -9.05 -1.90
C HIS A 53 3.14 -7.67 -1.43
N LEU A 54 4.38 -7.28 -1.74
CA LEU A 54 4.94 -5.98 -1.39
C LEU A 54 4.77 -4.98 -2.53
N TYR A 55 4.10 -3.87 -2.22
CA TYR A 55 3.85 -2.76 -3.12
C TYR A 55 4.56 -1.50 -2.61
N LYS A 56 5.21 -0.77 -3.51
CA LYS A 56 5.80 0.54 -3.23
C LYS A 56 4.84 1.62 -3.73
N LEU A 57 4.43 2.52 -2.84
CA LEU A 57 3.61 3.67 -3.22
C LEU A 57 4.28 4.49 -4.32
N GLN A 58 3.50 4.83 -5.33
CA GLN A 58 3.88 5.72 -6.42
C GLN A 58 3.47 7.14 -6.05
N GLY A 59 4.37 8.11 -6.25
CA GLY A 59 4.15 9.51 -5.92
C GLY A 59 5.16 10.04 -4.90
N SER A 60 5.18 11.34 -4.76
CA SER A 60 5.96 12.07 -3.76
C SER A 60 5.06 12.40 -2.56
N THR A 61 5.53 12.11 -1.36
CA THR A 61 4.91 12.65 -0.14
C THR A 61 5.09 14.16 -0.14
N ILE A 62 4.00 14.92 -0.14
CA ILE A 62 4.07 16.34 0.22
C ILE A 62 4.21 16.38 1.73
N ALA A 63 5.41 16.69 2.22
CA ALA A 63 5.58 17.03 3.63
C ALA A 63 4.87 18.37 3.86
N GLY A 64 3.69 18.32 4.48
CA GLY A 64 3.07 19.54 5.03
C GLY A 64 3.99 20.12 6.09
N GLY A 65 4.29 21.41 5.98
CA GLY A 65 5.03 22.17 6.98
C GLY A 65 4.24 22.39 8.25
#